data_AF-A0A9Q3EJ48-F1
#
_entry.id   AF-A0A9Q3EJ48-F1
#
_cell.length_a   1.000
_cell.length_b   1.000
_cell.length_c   1.000
_cell.angle_alpha   90.00
_cell.angle_beta   90.00
_cell.angle_gamma   90.00
#
_symmetry.space_group_name_H-M   'P 1'
#
loop_
_entity.id
_entity.type
_entity.pdbx_description
1 polymer ?
#
loop_
_entity_poly.entity_id
_entity_poly.type
_entity_poly.pdbx_seq_one_letter_code
_entity_poly.pdbx_strand_id
1 'polypeptide(L)'
;MSLLEESSNGRWGKKPKEKNKQALAEIGQGHLIALWDSLFGHLNQPIAQILLTRGDLADRSRYLNASSTLTTQLNHGVIPIINKNNTLSVAKIKFGDNDTLSAITASMCHAESLFSMTDPNPSPLAYETKPLYSFFLTRKTPLPSHKFWVAHGFVPKGSVVINKGAYKAISRKSIGGRLLPAGVGQVYGIFSVAQAVNIMVPQAYLNPDLELHNQKNDEPSGSLSAHVAMTNETWGGIVEVGRGLFNYNSSDMDKVKGQQR
;
A
#
# COMPACT_ATOMS: atom_id res chain seq x y z
N MET A 1 -9.46 6.43 -37.71
CA MET A 1 -9.04 5.10 -37.22
C MET A 1 -9.46 4.98 -35.77
N SER A 2 -10.33 4.03 -35.49
CA SER A 2 -10.94 3.91 -34.16
C SER A 2 -9.95 3.28 -33.17
N LEU A 3 -10.03 3.62 -31.89
CA LEU A 3 -9.23 3.00 -30.82
C LEU A 3 -9.36 1.46 -30.78
N LEU A 4 -10.40 0.91 -31.41
CA LEU A 4 -10.66 -0.53 -31.56
C LEU A 4 -9.79 -1.18 -32.64
N GLU A 5 -9.50 -0.49 -33.75
CA GLU A 5 -8.66 -1.01 -34.85
C GLU A 5 -7.18 -1.15 -34.47
N GLU A 6 -6.68 -0.30 -33.55
CA GLU A 6 -5.33 -0.41 -33.01
C GLU A 6 -5.20 -1.60 -32.04
N SER A 7 -6.29 -1.96 -31.34
CA SER A 7 -6.32 -3.08 -30.38
C SER A 7 -6.31 -4.45 -31.06
N SER A 8 -6.94 -4.59 -32.23
CA SER A 8 -7.09 -5.89 -32.92
C SER A 8 -5.84 -6.32 -33.69
N ASN A 9 -4.96 -5.38 -34.07
CA ASN A 9 -3.86 -5.64 -35.03
C ASN A 9 -2.47 -5.81 -34.40
N GLY A 10 -2.33 -5.77 -33.07
CA GLY A 10 -1.07 -6.07 -32.36
C GLY A 10 0.15 -5.20 -32.69
N ARG A 11 0.01 -4.19 -33.55
CA ARG A 11 1.09 -3.30 -34.02
C ARG A 11 1.23 -2.10 -33.09
N TRP A 12 1.90 -2.31 -31.95
CA TRP A 12 2.26 -1.21 -31.05
C TRP A 12 3.56 -0.53 -31.50
N GLY A 13 3.47 0.31 -32.54
CA GLY A 13 4.62 1.09 -33.03
C GLY A 13 5.13 2.16 -32.05
N LYS A 14 4.29 2.61 -31.09
CA LYS A 14 4.67 3.48 -29.96
C LYS A 14 3.78 3.18 -28.74
N LYS A 15 4.35 3.23 -27.52
CA LYS A 15 3.57 3.03 -26.27
C LYS A 15 2.43 4.06 -26.18
N PRO A 16 1.17 3.64 -25.97
CA PRO A 16 0.03 4.55 -25.91
C PRO A 16 0.14 5.53 -24.74
N LYS A 17 -0.39 6.76 -24.94
CA LYS A 17 -0.51 7.78 -23.89
C LYS A 17 -1.39 7.24 -22.74
N GLU A 18 -1.15 7.71 -21.51
CA GLU A 18 -1.76 7.13 -20.30
C GLU A 18 -3.30 7.11 -20.31
N LYS A 19 -3.93 8.19 -20.78
CA LYS A 19 -5.39 8.26 -20.92
C LYS A 19 -5.94 7.20 -21.89
N ASN A 20 -5.17 6.87 -22.94
CA ASN A 20 -5.57 5.84 -23.90
C ASN A 20 -5.50 4.44 -23.27
N LYS A 21 -4.55 4.19 -22.35
CA LYS A 21 -4.49 2.90 -21.62
C LYS A 21 -5.68 2.72 -20.67
N GLN A 22 -6.09 3.78 -19.97
CA GLN A 22 -7.27 3.73 -19.11
C GLN A 22 -8.53 3.48 -19.93
N ALA A 23 -8.71 4.20 -21.04
CA ALA A 23 -9.84 4.00 -21.94
C ALA A 23 -9.87 2.57 -22.51
N LEU A 24 -8.73 2.04 -22.96
CA LEU A 24 -8.63 0.66 -23.45
C LEU A 24 -8.91 -0.38 -22.36
N ALA A 25 -8.42 -0.15 -21.14
CA ALA A 25 -8.70 -1.03 -20.01
C ALA A 25 -10.20 -1.07 -19.68
N GLU A 26 -10.89 0.07 -19.75
CA GLU A 26 -12.34 0.14 -19.50
C GLU A 26 -13.15 -0.52 -20.64
N ILE A 27 -12.77 -0.29 -21.90
CA ILE A 27 -13.37 -1.01 -23.05
C ILE A 27 -13.16 -2.53 -22.91
N GLY A 28 -11.95 -2.94 -22.51
CA GLY A 28 -11.62 -4.34 -22.28
C GLY A 28 -12.37 -4.96 -21.10
N GLN A 29 -12.71 -4.18 -20.08
CA GLN A 29 -13.38 -4.66 -18.87
C GLN A 29 -14.77 -5.23 -19.18
N GLY A 30 -15.52 -4.61 -20.09
CA GLY A 30 -16.83 -5.14 -20.54
C GLY A 30 -16.70 -6.49 -21.24
N HIS A 31 -15.69 -6.66 -22.10
CA HIS A 31 -15.41 -7.94 -22.75
C HIS A 31 -14.93 -9.00 -21.76
N LEU A 32 -14.08 -8.62 -20.79
CA LEU A 32 -13.56 -9.51 -19.76
C LEU A 32 -14.69 -10.12 -18.91
N ILE A 33 -15.63 -9.28 -18.46
CA ILE A 33 -16.72 -9.77 -17.62
C ILE A 33 -17.71 -10.63 -18.42
N ALA A 34 -17.97 -10.29 -19.68
CA ALA A 34 -18.81 -11.10 -20.57
C ALA A 34 -18.20 -12.48 -20.83
N LEU A 35 -16.87 -12.55 -21.01
CA LEU A 35 -16.17 -13.83 -21.16
C LEU A 35 -16.31 -14.69 -19.89
N TRP A 36 -16.06 -14.11 -18.71
CA TRP A 36 -16.23 -14.83 -17.45
C TRP A 36 -17.66 -15.30 -17.23
N ASP A 37 -18.66 -14.45 -17.51
CA ASP A 37 -20.07 -14.79 -17.39
C ASP A 37 -20.44 -15.97 -18.30
N SER A 38 -19.97 -15.96 -19.55
CA SER A 38 -20.18 -17.07 -20.48
C SER A 38 -19.51 -18.36 -20.00
N LEU A 39 -18.25 -18.30 -19.54
CA LEU A 39 -17.51 -19.48 -19.09
C LEU A 39 -18.14 -20.12 -17.84
N PHE A 40 -18.46 -19.32 -16.83
CA PHE A 40 -19.13 -19.81 -15.62
C PHE A 40 -20.60 -20.17 -15.84
N GLY A 41 -21.26 -19.51 -16.79
CA GLY A 41 -22.63 -19.82 -17.20
C GLY A 41 -22.80 -21.26 -17.69
N HIS A 42 -21.80 -21.83 -18.37
CA HIS A 42 -21.80 -23.25 -18.74
C HIS A 42 -21.86 -24.20 -17.54
N LEU A 43 -21.48 -23.74 -16.35
CA LEU A 43 -21.52 -24.48 -15.09
C LEU A 43 -22.71 -24.07 -14.21
N ASN A 44 -23.66 -23.29 -14.73
CA ASN A 44 -24.76 -22.66 -13.96
C ASN A 44 -24.27 -21.89 -12.73
N GLN A 45 -23.06 -21.32 -12.81
CA GLN A 45 -22.41 -20.64 -11.71
C GLN A 45 -22.58 -19.13 -11.89
N PRO A 46 -23.43 -18.45 -11.10
CA PRO A 46 -23.58 -17.01 -11.23
C PRO A 46 -22.29 -16.30 -10.81
N ILE A 47 -21.96 -15.22 -11.52
CA ILE A 47 -20.85 -14.33 -11.18
C ILE A 47 -21.37 -12.92 -10.82
N ALA A 48 -20.56 -12.16 -10.11
CA ALA A 48 -20.81 -10.73 -9.87
C ALA A 48 -19.54 -9.92 -10.04
N GLN A 49 -19.63 -8.82 -10.80
CA GLN A 49 -18.50 -7.91 -10.99
C GLN A 49 -18.34 -6.99 -9.78
N ILE A 50 -17.10 -6.82 -9.32
CA ILE A 50 -16.74 -5.79 -8.34
C ILE A 50 -15.54 -4.99 -8.88
N LEU A 51 -15.68 -3.67 -8.94
CA LEU A 51 -14.61 -2.76 -9.34
C LEU A 51 -14.20 -1.88 -8.16
N LEU A 52 -12.93 -1.97 -7.75
CA LEU A 52 -12.41 -1.25 -6.59
C LEU A 52 -11.25 -0.33 -6.97
N THR A 53 -11.15 0.82 -6.33
CA THR A 53 -9.94 1.65 -6.34
C THR A 53 -9.16 1.49 -5.04
N ARG A 54 -7.89 1.93 -5.03
CA ARG A 54 -7.14 2.11 -3.78
C ARG A 54 -7.84 3.09 -2.83
N GLY A 55 -8.58 4.07 -3.36
CA GLY A 55 -9.33 5.04 -2.55
C GLY A 55 -10.52 4.41 -1.83
N ASP A 56 -11.14 3.38 -2.42
CA ASP A 56 -12.22 2.61 -1.80
C ASP A 56 -11.68 1.74 -0.68
N LEU A 57 -10.55 1.08 -0.92
CA LEU A 57 -9.88 0.25 0.06
C LEU A 57 -9.27 1.05 1.21
N ALA A 58 -8.95 2.33 1.01
CA ALA A 58 -8.40 3.21 2.04
C ALA A 58 -9.43 3.82 2.99
N ASP A 59 -10.71 3.77 2.63
CA ASP A 59 -11.78 4.34 3.45
C ASP A 59 -12.50 3.23 4.22
N ARG A 60 -12.64 3.41 5.54
CA ARG A 60 -13.15 2.33 6.42
C ARG A 60 -14.57 1.94 6.05
N SER A 61 -15.42 2.93 5.79
CA SER A 61 -16.83 2.69 5.50
C SER A 61 -16.98 2.03 4.14
N ARG A 62 -16.25 2.50 3.12
CA ARG A 62 -16.25 1.86 1.79
C ARG A 62 -15.66 0.45 1.83
N TYR A 63 -14.58 0.24 2.58
CA TYR A 63 -13.98 -1.08 2.79
C TYR A 63 -14.97 -2.05 3.43
N LEU A 64 -15.64 -1.66 4.51
CA LEU A 64 -16.64 -2.49 5.21
C LEU A 64 -17.82 -2.80 4.28
N ASN A 65 -18.32 -1.82 3.54
CA ASN A 65 -19.40 -2.03 2.58
C ASN A 65 -19.00 -3.05 1.49
N ALA A 66 -17.78 -2.94 0.95
CA ALA A 66 -17.26 -3.88 -0.04
C ALA A 66 -17.09 -5.29 0.55
N SER A 67 -16.57 -5.42 1.79
CA SER A 67 -16.41 -6.70 2.50
C SER A 67 -17.75 -7.37 2.80
N SER A 68 -18.75 -6.60 3.26
CA SER A 68 -20.11 -7.09 3.47
C SER A 68 -20.73 -7.57 2.16
N THR A 69 -20.61 -6.79 1.08
CA THR A 69 -21.11 -7.16 -0.24
C THR A 69 -20.47 -8.46 -0.74
N LEU A 70 -19.15 -8.58 -0.60
CA LEU A 70 -18.39 -9.76 -0.99
C LEU A 70 -18.85 -11.01 -0.23
N THR A 71 -19.02 -10.88 1.09
CA THR A 71 -19.52 -11.95 1.96
C THR A 71 -20.94 -12.37 1.57
N THR A 72 -21.83 -11.41 1.30
CA THR A 72 -23.21 -11.70 0.88
C THR A 72 -23.26 -12.42 -0.45
N GLN A 73 -22.45 -12.02 -1.44
CA GLN A 73 -22.37 -12.71 -2.74
C GLN A 73 -21.94 -14.17 -2.58
N LEU A 74 -20.87 -14.40 -1.82
CA LEU A 74 -20.36 -15.75 -1.55
C LEU A 74 -21.39 -16.62 -0.82
N ASN A 75 -22.11 -16.06 0.18
CA ASN A 75 -23.16 -16.76 0.90
C ASN A 75 -24.35 -17.15 0.01
N HIS A 76 -24.57 -16.43 -1.09
CA HIS A 76 -25.60 -16.74 -2.08
C HIS A 76 -25.08 -17.63 -3.22
N GLY A 77 -23.87 -18.17 -3.09
CA GLY A 77 -23.26 -19.02 -4.12
C GLY A 77 -22.87 -18.27 -5.39
N VAL A 78 -22.72 -16.94 -5.33
CA VAL A 78 -22.25 -16.12 -6.45
C VAL A 78 -20.73 -15.98 -6.37
N ILE A 79 -20.03 -16.15 -7.50
CA ILE A 79 -18.57 -15.98 -7.59
C ILE A 79 -18.24 -14.51 -7.92
N PRO A 80 -17.58 -13.78 -7.00
CA PRO A 80 -17.17 -12.40 -7.23
C PRO A 80 -15.95 -12.33 -8.16
N ILE A 81 -16.07 -11.58 -9.27
CA ILE A 81 -14.98 -11.25 -10.18
C ILE A 81 -14.52 -9.82 -9.89
N ILE A 82 -13.38 -9.70 -9.21
CA ILE A 82 -12.88 -8.42 -8.69
C ILE A 82 -11.76 -7.89 -9.57
N ASN A 83 -11.87 -6.63 -10.00
CA ASN A 83 -10.78 -5.94 -10.70
C ASN A 83 -10.64 -4.48 -10.24
N LYS A 84 -9.56 -3.83 -10.65
CA LYS A 84 -9.33 -2.40 -10.39
C LYS A 84 -10.27 -1.55 -11.25
N ASN A 85 -10.91 -0.55 -10.63
CA ASN A 85 -11.63 0.48 -11.37
C ASN A 85 -10.62 1.48 -11.97
N ASN A 86 -10.30 1.34 -13.25
CA ASN A 86 -9.30 2.18 -13.91
C ASN A 86 -9.81 3.58 -14.25
N THR A 87 -11.13 3.75 -14.43
CA THR A 87 -11.76 5.04 -14.69
C THR A 87 -11.60 6.01 -13.52
N LEU A 88 -11.76 5.52 -12.28
CA LEU A 88 -11.68 6.34 -11.06
C LEU A 88 -10.29 6.35 -10.41
N SER A 89 -9.35 5.57 -10.93
CA SER A 89 -8.01 5.46 -10.36
C SER A 89 -7.13 6.65 -10.74
N VAL A 90 -6.86 7.51 -9.75
CA VAL A 90 -6.02 8.71 -9.89
C VAL A 90 -4.51 8.42 -9.99
N ALA A 91 -4.10 7.17 -9.72
CA ALA A 91 -2.70 6.75 -9.72
C ALA A 91 -2.37 5.80 -10.89
N LYS A 92 -1.15 5.96 -11.44
CA LYS A 92 -0.56 5.11 -12.49
C LYS A 92 -0.87 3.63 -12.28
N ILE A 93 -1.16 2.91 -13.37
CA ILE A 93 -1.17 1.44 -13.37
C ILE A 93 0.25 1.00 -12.99
N LYS A 94 0.44 0.54 -11.74
CA LYS A 94 1.73 -0.02 -11.32
C LYS A 94 1.71 -1.52 -11.59
N PHE A 95 2.85 -2.06 -12.00
CA PHE A 95 3.06 -3.51 -12.00
C PHE A 95 2.83 -4.05 -10.56
N GLY A 96 2.10 -5.16 -10.42
CA GLY A 96 1.76 -5.75 -9.11
C GLY A 96 0.54 -5.17 -8.39
N ASP A 97 -0.26 -4.32 -9.06
CA ASP A 97 -1.49 -3.77 -8.48
C ASP A 97 -2.52 -4.86 -8.15
N ASN A 98 -2.64 -5.90 -8.99
CA ASN A 98 -3.59 -6.99 -8.74
C ASN A 98 -3.10 -7.99 -7.69
N ASP A 99 -1.79 -8.10 -7.44
CA ASP A 99 -1.26 -8.88 -6.31
C ASP A 99 -1.63 -8.22 -4.98
N THR A 100 -1.55 -6.89 -4.93
CA THR A 100 -1.97 -6.13 -3.75
C THR A 100 -3.48 -6.20 -3.58
N LEU A 101 -4.24 -6.05 -4.67
CA LEU A 101 -5.70 -6.16 -4.65
C LEU A 101 -6.14 -7.55 -4.18
N SER A 102 -5.53 -8.62 -4.69
CA SER A 102 -5.87 -9.99 -4.31
C SER A 102 -5.55 -10.28 -2.84
N ALA A 103 -4.42 -9.77 -2.32
CA ALA A 103 -4.09 -9.86 -0.90
C ALA A 103 -5.09 -9.11 0.00
N ILE A 104 -5.51 -7.91 -0.42
CA ILE A 104 -6.53 -7.14 0.32
C ILE A 104 -7.90 -7.83 0.25
N THR A 105 -8.29 -8.32 -0.92
CA THR A 105 -9.52 -9.11 -1.11
C THR A 105 -9.53 -10.34 -0.22
N ALA A 106 -8.45 -11.12 -0.19
CA ALA A 106 -8.32 -12.29 0.69
C ALA A 106 -8.52 -11.90 2.16
N SER A 107 -7.98 -10.74 2.58
CA SER A 107 -8.25 -10.21 3.93
C SER A 107 -9.70 -9.74 4.12
N MET A 108 -10.38 -9.24 3.09
CA MET A 108 -11.76 -8.73 3.16
C MET A 108 -12.80 -9.85 3.29
N CYS A 109 -12.58 -11.00 2.65
CA CYS A 109 -13.45 -12.17 2.76
C CYS A 109 -12.96 -13.21 3.77
N HIS A 110 -11.93 -12.90 4.56
CA HIS A 110 -11.34 -13.85 5.51
C HIS A 110 -10.93 -15.18 4.86
N ALA A 111 -10.36 -15.11 3.65
CA ALA A 111 -9.91 -16.29 2.92
C ALA A 111 -8.85 -17.05 3.71
N GLU A 112 -9.00 -18.38 3.74
CA GLU A 112 -8.03 -19.29 4.36
C GLU A 112 -6.76 -19.45 3.51
N SER A 113 -6.87 -19.23 2.19
CA SER A 113 -5.80 -19.41 1.23
C SER A 113 -5.93 -18.42 0.07
N LEU A 114 -4.79 -17.99 -0.47
CA LEU A 114 -4.69 -17.17 -1.66
C LEU A 114 -3.81 -17.89 -2.68
N PHE A 115 -4.37 -18.15 -3.87
CA PHE A 115 -3.64 -18.73 -4.99
C PHE A 115 -3.28 -17.61 -5.96
N SER A 116 -1.97 -17.38 -6.16
CA SER A 116 -1.47 -16.46 -7.19
C SER A 116 -0.95 -17.28 -8.36
N MET A 117 -1.61 -17.16 -9.51
CA MET A 117 -1.22 -17.81 -10.75
C MET A 117 -0.33 -16.87 -11.54
N THR A 118 0.89 -17.30 -11.83
CA THR A 118 1.83 -16.60 -12.68
C THR A 118 2.25 -17.51 -13.81
N ASP A 119 2.68 -16.92 -14.92
CA ASP A 119 3.38 -17.64 -15.99
C ASP A 119 4.88 -17.46 -15.74
N PRO A 120 5.51 -18.32 -14.89
CA PRO A 120 6.95 -18.31 -14.82
C PRO A 120 7.44 -18.76 -16.19
N ASN A 121 8.48 -18.10 -16.70
CA ASN A 121 9.19 -18.55 -17.89
C ASN A 121 10.46 -19.28 -17.41
N PRO A 122 10.37 -20.46 -16.72
CA PRO A 122 11.54 -21.10 -16.15
C PRO A 122 12.36 -21.73 -17.27
N SER A 123 13.65 -21.95 -17.00
CA SER A 123 14.47 -22.74 -17.91
C SER A 123 13.88 -24.16 -18.03
N PRO A 124 13.98 -24.81 -19.21
CA PRO A 124 13.45 -26.16 -19.44
C PRO A 124 13.93 -27.22 -18.42
N LEU A 125 15.10 -26.99 -17.81
CA LEU A 125 15.72 -27.85 -16.79
C LEU A 125 15.09 -27.72 -15.39
N ALA A 126 14.23 -26.73 -15.14
CA ALA A 126 13.66 -26.47 -13.82
C ALA A 126 12.49 -27.40 -13.46
N TYR A 127 11.88 -28.05 -14.45
CA TYR A 127 10.67 -28.87 -14.29
C TYR A 127 10.93 -30.26 -13.72
N GLU A 128 12.18 -30.72 -13.72
CA GLU A 128 12.51 -32.12 -13.43
C GLU A 128 12.69 -32.42 -11.93
N THR A 129 12.85 -31.40 -11.08
CA THR A 129 13.26 -31.59 -9.67
C THR A 129 12.54 -30.71 -8.65
N LYS A 130 11.63 -29.82 -9.06
CA LYS A 130 10.95 -28.88 -8.13
C LYS A 130 9.44 -28.84 -8.36
N PRO A 131 8.63 -28.63 -7.30
CA PRO A 131 7.20 -28.42 -7.44
C PRO A 131 6.93 -27.17 -8.27
N LEU A 132 5.86 -27.20 -9.07
CA LEU A 132 5.42 -26.10 -9.94
C LEU A 132 4.91 -24.86 -9.17
N TYR A 133 5.02 -24.85 -7.84
CA TYR A 133 4.47 -23.82 -6.97
C TYR A 133 5.41 -23.50 -5.82
N SER A 134 5.26 -22.28 -5.29
CA SER A 134 5.83 -21.88 -4.01
C SER A 134 4.70 -21.78 -2.97
N PHE A 135 4.85 -22.47 -1.85
CA PHE A 135 3.85 -22.47 -0.77
C PHE A 135 4.30 -21.60 0.40
N PHE A 136 3.55 -20.53 0.67
CA PHE A 136 3.84 -19.59 1.75
C PHE A 136 2.89 -19.85 2.93
N LEU A 137 3.43 -20.40 4.02
CA LEU A 137 2.64 -20.67 5.23
C LEU A 137 2.27 -19.39 5.97
N THR A 138 1.04 -19.33 6.48
CA THR A 138 0.59 -18.26 7.37
C THR A 138 1.41 -18.26 8.65
N ARG A 139 1.71 -17.07 9.20
CA ARG A 139 2.35 -16.96 10.52
C ARG A 139 1.37 -17.42 11.61
N LYS A 140 1.89 -18.17 12.60
CA LYS A 140 1.11 -18.61 13.79
C LYS A 140 0.47 -17.46 14.58
N THR A 141 1.05 -16.27 14.51
CA THR A 141 0.49 -15.03 15.07
C THR A 141 0.23 -14.03 13.93
N PRO A 142 -0.92 -14.13 13.25
CA PRO A 142 -1.24 -13.25 12.13
C PRO A 142 -1.39 -11.80 12.59
N LEU A 143 -1.09 -10.86 11.70
CA LEU A 143 -1.45 -9.46 11.93
C LEU A 143 -2.98 -9.36 11.95
N PRO A 144 -3.59 -8.77 12.99
CA PRO A 144 -5.03 -8.52 13.00
C PRO A 144 -5.45 -7.72 11.76
N SER A 145 -6.61 -8.03 11.18
CA SER A 145 -7.13 -7.42 9.95
C SER A 145 -7.07 -5.89 9.98
N HIS A 146 -7.38 -5.28 11.13
CA HIS A 146 -7.26 -3.84 11.32
C HIS A 146 -5.81 -3.32 11.15
N LYS A 147 -4.79 -4.04 11.65
CA LYS A 147 -3.38 -3.64 11.47
C LYS A 147 -2.90 -3.86 10.04
N PHE A 148 -3.36 -4.93 9.39
CA PHE A 148 -3.10 -5.17 7.96
C PHE A 148 -3.70 -4.05 7.11
N TRP A 149 -4.94 -3.67 7.39
CA TRP A 149 -5.65 -2.59 6.73
C TRP A 149 -4.96 -1.22 6.95
N VAL A 150 -4.46 -0.94 8.16
CA VAL A 150 -3.64 0.26 8.44
C VAL A 150 -2.35 0.28 7.62
N ALA A 151 -1.66 -0.86 7.49
CA ALA A 151 -0.39 -0.94 6.78
C ALA A 151 -0.53 -0.90 5.25
N HIS A 152 -1.60 -1.50 4.70
CA HIS A 152 -1.71 -1.76 3.26
C HIS A 152 -2.96 -1.14 2.60
N GLY A 153 -4.02 -0.87 3.37
CA GLY A 153 -5.28 -0.33 2.86
C GLY A 153 -5.24 1.17 2.61
N PHE A 154 -4.56 1.94 3.46
CA PHE A 154 -4.58 3.39 3.33
C PHE A 154 -3.61 3.96 2.28
N VAL A 155 -4.08 5.01 1.61
CA VAL A 155 -3.21 6.01 0.96
C VAL A 155 -2.84 7.04 2.04
N PRO A 156 -1.56 7.10 2.46
CA PRO A 156 -1.11 8.10 3.42
C PRO A 156 -1.43 9.52 2.91
N LYS A 157 -2.03 10.34 3.77
CA LYS A 157 -2.41 11.73 3.44
C LYS A 157 -1.33 12.75 3.85
N GLY A 158 -0.37 12.31 4.64
CA GLY A 158 0.83 13.06 4.99
C GLY A 158 1.91 12.14 5.55
N SER A 159 2.93 12.77 6.12
CA SER A 159 4.06 12.10 6.73
C SER A 159 4.42 12.78 8.05
N VAL A 160 4.94 12.02 9.00
CA VAL A 160 5.59 12.54 10.19
C VAL A 160 7.01 12.01 10.29
N VAL A 161 7.94 12.85 10.69
CA VAL A 161 9.29 12.41 11.04
C VAL A 161 9.36 12.24 12.55
N ILE A 162 9.79 11.06 13.00
CA ILE A 162 9.89 10.73 14.42
C ILE A 162 11.35 10.68 14.89
N ASN A 163 11.57 10.94 16.17
CA ASN A 163 12.91 10.89 16.76
C ASN A 163 13.38 9.46 17.05
N LYS A 164 14.69 9.30 17.33
CA LYS A 164 15.35 7.99 17.57
C LYS A 164 14.70 7.22 18.73
N GLY A 165 14.24 7.90 19.76
CA GLY A 165 13.56 7.30 20.92
C GLY A 165 12.19 6.72 20.56
N ALA A 166 11.39 7.49 19.85
CA ALA A 166 10.08 7.06 19.35
C ALA A 166 10.22 5.88 18.39
N TYR A 167 11.20 5.93 17.47
CA TYR A 167 11.48 4.83 16.55
C TYR A 167 11.81 3.53 17.29
N LYS A 168 12.69 3.59 18.30
CA LYS A 168 13.02 2.44 19.16
C LYS A 168 11.79 1.91 19.92
N ALA A 169 10.92 2.81 20.39
CA ALA A 169 9.71 2.44 21.13
C ALA A 169 8.69 1.72 20.26
N ILE A 170 8.33 2.28 19.09
CA ILE A 170 7.31 1.70 18.21
C ILE A 170 7.78 0.40 17.53
N SER A 171 9.10 0.21 17.39
CA SER A 171 9.69 -1.03 16.86
C SER A 171 9.57 -2.21 17.82
N ARG A 172 9.32 -1.97 19.11
CA ARG A 172 9.13 -3.05 20.11
C ARG A 172 7.70 -3.59 20.03
N LYS A 173 7.55 -4.90 19.82
CA LYS A 173 6.24 -5.58 19.75
C LYS A 173 5.36 -5.35 21.01
N SER A 174 5.96 -5.16 22.18
CA SER A 174 5.26 -5.00 23.47
C SER A 174 4.47 -3.70 23.62
N ILE A 175 4.83 -2.63 22.91
CA ILE A 175 4.22 -1.29 23.08
C ILE A 175 3.01 -1.10 22.15
N GLY A 176 2.76 -2.06 21.25
CA GLY A 176 1.59 -2.05 20.37
C GLY A 176 1.62 -1.00 19.27
N GLY A 177 2.77 -0.35 19.02
CA GLY A 177 2.95 0.62 17.94
C GLY A 177 2.34 2.01 18.21
N ARG A 178 2.08 2.37 19.47
CA ARG A 178 1.58 3.71 19.83
C ARG A 178 2.69 4.75 19.73
N LEU A 179 2.46 5.78 18.92
CA LEU A 179 3.32 6.95 18.80
C LEU A 179 2.76 8.09 19.64
N LEU A 180 3.59 8.65 20.52
CA LEU A 180 3.25 9.83 21.32
C LEU A 180 3.65 11.11 20.56
N PRO A 181 2.93 12.24 20.75
CA PRO A 181 3.30 13.53 20.15
C PRO A 181 4.73 13.98 20.47
N ALA A 182 5.22 13.69 21.69
CA ALA A 182 6.62 13.91 22.09
C ALA A 182 7.66 13.25 21.17
N GLY A 183 7.25 12.18 20.48
CA GLY A 183 8.08 11.44 19.54
C GLY A 183 8.14 12.03 18.14
N VAL A 184 7.26 12.99 17.81
CA VAL A 184 7.15 13.60 16.49
C VAL A 184 8.02 14.85 16.44
N GLY A 185 8.92 14.92 15.45
CA GLY A 185 9.78 16.09 15.21
C GLY A 185 9.26 17.01 14.10
N GLN A 186 8.72 16.43 13.02
CA GLN A 186 8.19 17.20 11.89
C GLN A 186 6.90 16.58 11.34
N VAL A 187 6.05 17.42 10.77
CA VAL A 187 4.77 17.05 10.15
C VAL A 187 4.77 17.58 8.71
N TYR A 188 4.43 16.72 7.75
CA TYR A 188 4.38 17.04 6.33
C TYR A 188 3.02 16.66 5.74
N GLY A 189 2.49 17.53 4.86
CA GLY A 189 1.20 17.34 4.23
C GLY A 189 0.01 17.71 5.13
N ILE A 190 -1.19 17.50 4.61
CA ILE A 190 -2.45 17.84 5.28
C ILE A 190 -3.23 16.56 5.52
N PHE A 191 -3.53 16.27 6.77
CA PHE A 191 -4.32 15.11 7.16
C PHE A 191 -5.26 15.44 8.31
N SER A 192 -6.39 14.75 8.35
CA SER A 192 -7.40 14.81 9.41
C SER A 192 -7.22 13.67 10.40
N VAL A 193 -7.95 13.76 11.52
CA VAL A 193 -8.05 12.67 12.51
C VAL A 193 -8.48 11.37 11.81
N ALA A 194 -7.92 10.25 12.26
CA ALA A 194 -8.12 8.90 11.75
C ALA A 194 -7.71 8.67 10.29
N GLN A 195 -6.93 9.59 9.69
CA GLN A 195 -6.28 9.33 8.40
C GLN A 195 -4.91 8.68 8.60
N ALA A 196 -4.48 7.89 7.63
CA ALA A 196 -3.16 7.29 7.66
C ALA A 196 -2.07 8.30 7.30
N VAL A 197 -0.95 8.16 7.99
CA VAL A 197 0.22 9.01 7.86
C VAL A 197 1.45 8.11 7.78
N ASN A 198 2.38 8.44 6.89
CA ASN A 198 3.67 7.77 6.82
C ASN A 198 4.51 8.10 8.05
N ILE A 199 5.12 7.09 8.63
CA ILE A 199 6.10 7.24 9.70
C ILE A 199 7.48 7.20 9.06
N MET A 200 8.15 8.35 9.11
CA MET A 200 9.46 8.58 8.51
C MET A 200 10.52 8.68 9.61
N VAL A 201 11.72 8.23 9.30
CA VAL A 201 12.92 8.45 10.12
C VAL A 201 14.08 8.88 9.23
N PRO A 202 15.07 9.60 9.77
CA PRO A 202 16.35 9.79 9.11
C PRO A 202 17.04 8.45 8.76
N GLN A 203 17.67 8.36 7.58
CA GLN A 203 18.39 7.14 7.14
C GLN A 203 19.47 6.71 8.14
N ALA A 204 20.11 7.67 8.82
CA ALA A 204 21.12 7.43 9.84
C ALA A 204 20.61 6.53 10.99
N TYR A 205 19.29 6.45 11.22
CA TYR A 205 18.74 5.55 12.25
C TYR A 205 18.77 4.08 11.85
N LEU A 206 18.85 3.79 10.54
CA LEU A 206 18.90 2.42 10.01
C LEU A 206 20.33 1.91 9.86
N ASN A 207 21.29 2.82 9.64
CA ASN A 207 22.70 2.51 9.41
C ASN A 207 23.57 3.28 10.44
N PRO A 208 23.76 2.75 11.65
CA PRO A 208 24.56 3.41 12.69
C PRO A 208 26.01 3.65 12.28
N ASP A 209 26.55 2.80 11.40
CA ASP A 209 27.95 2.86 10.96
C ASP A 209 28.25 4.07 10.05
N LEU A 210 27.23 4.73 9.49
CA LEU A 210 27.39 5.97 8.73
C LEU A 210 27.63 7.20 9.64
N GLU A 211 27.24 7.16 10.93
CA GLU A 211 27.47 8.27 11.88
C GLU A 211 28.97 8.40 12.24
N LEU A 212 29.75 7.31 12.18
CA LEU A 212 31.17 7.27 12.56
C LEU A 212 32.12 7.99 11.58
N HIS A 213 31.72 8.18 10.32
CA HIS A 213 32.56 8.84 9.32
C HIS A 213 32.41 10.37 9.28
N ASN A 214 31.30 10.91 9.80
CA ASN A 214 31.03 12.35 9.76
C ASN A 214 31.45 13.11 11.05
N GLN A 215 31.93 12.43 12.08
CA GLN A 215 32.35 13.06 13.36
C GLN A 215 33.86 13.32 13.48
N LYS A 216 34.67 13.06 12.45
CA LYS A 216 36.13 13.23 12.52
C LYS A 216 36.66 14.56 11.98
N ASN A 217 35.81 15.42 11.43
CA ASN A 217 36.21 16.74 10.97
C ASN A 217 35.32 17.77 11.69
N ASP A 218 35.95 18.70 12.40
CA ASP A 218 35.40 19.92 13.03
C ASP A 218 35.26 19.89 14.57
N GLU A 219 36.38 20.12 15.25
CA GLU A 219 36.42 21.12 16.34
C GLU A 219 37.00 22.42 15.74
N PRO A 220 36.54 23.64 16.11
CA PRO A 220 36.64 24.12 17.50
C PRO A 220 35.54 25.11 18.01
N SER A 221 35.51 25.25 19.34
CA SER A 221 35.25 26.45 20.17
C SER A 221 34.11 27.41 19.81
N GLY A 222 33.15 27.61 20.72
CA GLY A 222 32.30 28.81 20.72
C GLY A 222 30.94 28.61 21.40
N SER A 223 30.54 29.59 22.19
CA SER A 223 29.38 29.62 23.10
C SER A 223 28.05 29.13 22.55
N LEU A 224 27.37 28.32 23.37
CA LEU A 224 25.97 27.93 23.28
C LEU A 224 25.06 29.15 23.10
N SER A 225 24.34 29.21 21.97
CA SER A 225 23.09 29.98 21.88
C SER A 225 22.12 29.29 20.92
N ALA A 226 20.86 29.31 21.35
CA ALA A 226 19.72 28.59 20.79
C ALA A 226 19.33 29.05 19.38
N HIS A 227 18.61 28.16 18.68
CA HIS A 227 18.03 28.30 17.33
C HIS A 227 18.91 27.84 16.16
N VAL A 228 19.16 26.52 16.09
CA VAL A 228 19.40 25.89 14.78
C VAL A 228 18.04 25.46 14.24
N ALA A 229 17.45 26.30 13.38
CA ALA A 229 16.40 25.87 12.47
C ALA A 229 17.02 24.82 11.52
N MET A 230 16.86 23.54 11.84
CA MET A 230 17.48 22.45 11.11
C MET A 230 16.74 22.20 9.79
N THR A 231 17.39 22.57 8.69
CA THR A 231 16.97 22.31 7.30
C THR A 231 17.33 20.88 6.88
N ASN A 232 16.68 20.42 5.80
CA ASN A 232 16.76 19.06 5.21
C ASN A 232 18.17 18.54 4.88
N GLU A 233 19.23 19.35 4.99
CA GLU A 233 20.59 19.01 4.57
C GLU A 233 21.38 18.20 5.61
N THR A 234 20.97 18.22 6.88
CA THR A 234 21.72 17.59 7.98
C THR A 234 21.38 16.12 8.20
N TRP A 235 20.24 15.64 7.70
CA TRP A 235 19.77 14.27 7.87
C TRP A 235 19.80 13.59 6.51
N GLY A 236 20.92 12.95 6.17
CA GLY A 236 21.09 12.26 4.88
C GLY A 236 19.90 11.36 4.54
N GLY A 237 18.92 11.87 3.78
CA GLY A 237 17.66 11.22 3.46
C GLY A 237 16.72 10.94 4.65
N ILE A 238 15.41 11.11 4.43
CA ILE A 238 14.35 10.54 5.27
C ILE A 238 13.73 9.32 4.58
N VAL A 239 13.40 8.28 5.35
CA VAL A 239 12.86 7.01 4.84
C VAL A 239 11.64 6.53 5.61
N GLU A 240 10.72 5.88 4.89
CA GLU A 240 9.50 5.31 5.45
C GLU A 240 9.81 4.01 6.21
N VAL A 241 9.47 3.96 7.49
CA VAL A 241 9.62 2.77 8.35
C VAL A 241 8.28 2.15 8.76
N GLY A 242 7.17 2.83 8.45
CA GLY A 242 5.84 2.30 8.73
C GLY A 242 4.74 3.30 8.42
N ARG A 243 3.51 2.91 8.75
CA ARG A 243 2.30 3.72 8.61
C ARG A 243 1.43 3.59 9.85
N GLY A 244 0.68 4.64 10.17
CA GLY A 244 -0.22 4.63 11.31
C GLY A 244 -1.42 5.54 11.12
N LEU A 245 -2.51 5.24 11.83
CA LEU A 245 -3.65 6.14 11.95
C LEU A 245 -3.35 7.21 12.99
N PHE A 246 -3.54 8.47 12.61
CA PHE A 246 -3.25 9.60 13.48
C PHE A 246 -4.50 10.08 14.21
N ASN A 247 -4.41 10.23 15.53
CA ASN A 247 -5.50 10.75 16.35
C ASN A 247 -5.59 12.29 16.36
N TYR A 248 -4.73 12.96 15.60
CA TYR A 248 -4.65 14.41 15.47
C TYR A 248 -4.73 14.77 13.99
N ASN A 249 -5.32 15.92 13.67
CA ASN A 249 -5.11 16.52 12.35
C ASN A 249 -3.69 17.12 12.27
N SER A 250 -3.24 17.47 11.06
CA SER A 250 -1.88 17.97 10.83
C SER A 250 -1.60 19.27 11.57
N SER A 251 -2.57 20.19 11.68
CA SER A 251 -2.39 21.46 12.40
C SER A 251 -2.23 21.25 13.90
N ASP A 252 -3.05 20.41 14.50
CA ASP A 252 -2.99 20.14 15.94
C ASP A 252 -1.74 19.34 16.29
N MET A 253 -1.36 18.36 15.46
CA MET A 253 -0.10 17.65 15.65
C MET A 253 1.10 18.61 15.58
N ASP A 254 1.09 19.58 14.66
CA ASP A 254 2.17 20.55 14.55
C ASP A 254 2.31 21.43 15.80
N LYS A 255 1.20 21.70 16.51
CA LYS A 255 1.19 22.42 17.79
C LYS A 255 1.71 21.59 18.97
N VAL A 256 1.43 20.29 18.99
CA VAL A 256 1.75 19.41 20.14
C VAL A 256 3.01 18.56 19.95
N LYS A 257 3.65 18.61 18.78
CA LYS A 257 4.87 17.84 18.48
C LYS A 257 6.00 18.21 19.45
N GLY A 258 6.76 17.21 19.89
CA GLY A 258 7.90 17.41 20.79
C GLY A 258 7.54 17.81 22.24
N GLN A 259 6.28 18.07 22.55
CA GLN A 259 5.85 18.35 23.93
C GLN A 259 5.78 17.05 24.73
N GLN A 260 6.48 17.00 25.86
CA GLN A 260 6.23 15.99 26.89
C GLN A 260 5.05 16.44 27.74
N ARG A 261 4.09 15.54 27.96
CA ARG A 261 3.05 15.74 28.98
C ARG A 261 3.64 15.58 30.37
#